data_AF-A0A163FJ43-F1
#
_entry.id   AF-A0A163FJ43-F1
#
_cell.length_a   1.000
_cell.length_b   1.000
_cell.length_c   1.000
_cell.angle_alpha   90.00
_cell.angle_beta   90.00
_cell.angle_gamma   90.00
#
_symmetry.space_group_name_H-M   'P 1'
#
loop_
_entity.id
_entity.type
_entity.pdbx_description
1 polymer ?
#
loop_
_entity_poly.entity_id
_entity_poly.type
_entity_poly.pdbx_seq_one_letter_code
_entity_poly.pdbx_strand_id
1 'polypeptide(L)'
;MAATNNPLEHTHASTPPTLSAQTFTIAGILVTVHGLAELPSDVSSLACLWLLNPRLQTKEAMAPTAAHIISAWNAHPKRASKGLIAAAFDQRNHGSRLVDKLHNEAWRQGNPRHAQDMFSCYHGTATDCSHLIHHLESYIFHTPSSPSITNHFALGISLGGHATWHCLLSDPRITAGVVAIGCPDYTRLMTDRARLSKLPTYTDTSPPGCEFLGSKHFPRALQDAVAHYDPAGLLLPGAFNPTGADPEPSEAALDRFKTLASERLGGKQILNLSGRDDKLVPYAAAEPFLKEFKQLLSDHPTLDIAFEDVLFDGVGHAFPKQMADKAAHWLCHILANEDGPAQGRRGSKM
;
A
#
# COMPACT_ATOMS: atom_id res chain seq x y z
N MET A 1 -15.16 14.46 -17.92
CA MET A 1 -14.96 13.19 -17.18
C MET A 1 -15.04 13.51 -15.70
N ALA A 2 -15.83 12.72 -14.98
CA ALA A 2 -16.21 12.93 -13.58
C ALA A 2 -15.00 13.05 -12.65
N ALA A 3 -15.21 13.65 -11.48
CA ALA A 3 -14.28 13.63 -10.36
C ALA A 3 -13.77 12.19 -10.11
N THR A 4 -12.63 12.03 -9.44
CA THR A 4 -12.19 10.69 -9.03
C THR A 4 -13.28 10.12 -8.10
N ASN A 5 -14.05 9.13 -8.58
CA ASN A 5 -15.08 8.50 -7.77
C ASN A 5 -14.44 7.83 -6.56
N ASN A 6 -15.17 7.76 -5.44
CA ASN A 6 -14.71 7.05 -4.26
C ASN A 6 -14.62 5.55 -4.60
N PRO A 7 -13.43 4.91 -4.60
CA PRO A 7 -13.32 3.50 -4.95
C PRO A 7 -13.98 2.58 -3.91
N LEU A 8 -14.32 3.11 -2.73
CA LEU A 8 -15.05 2.40 -1.69
C LEU A 8 -16.58 2.47 -1.83
N GLU A 9 -17.07 3.21 -2.83
CA GLU A 9 -18.50 3.32 -3.10
C GLU A 9 -19.07 1.93 -3.43
N HIS A 10 -20.10 1.52 -2.68
CA HIS A 10 -20.72 0.19 -2.78
C HIS A 10 -19.84 -1.01 -2.40
N THR A 11 -18.68 -0.82 -1.77
CA THR A 11 -17.87 -1.95 -1.25
C THR A 11 -18.62 -2.74 -0.19
N HIS A 12 -19.19 -2.02 0.77
CA HIS A 12 -19.80 -2.58 1.97
C HIS A 12 -21.31 -2.33 1.97
N ALA A 13 -22.05 -3.18 2.69
CA ALA A 13 -23.46 -2.94 2.94
C ALA A 13 -23.68 -1.58 3.64
N SER A 14 -24.88 -1.01 3.49
CA SER A 14 -25.25 0.28 4.10
C SER A 14 -25.09 0.32 5.62
N THR A 15 -25.02 -0.84 6.28
CA THR A 15 -24.86 -0.97 7.72
C THR A 15 -23.78 -2.02 8.02
N PRO A 16 -22.49 -1.63 8.02
CA PRO A 16 -21.41 -2.53 8.39
C PRO A 16 -21.49 -2.91 9.89
N PRO A 17 -20.82 -4.00 10.32
CA PRO A 17 -20.70 -4.32 11.74
C PRO A 17 -20.18 -3.12 12.54
N THR A 18 -20.74 -2.90 13.73
CA THR A 18 -20.22 -1.84 14.62
C THR A 18 -19.02 -2.37 15.39
N LEU A 19 -17.93 -1.61 15.38
CA LEU A 19 -16.76 -1.84 16.22
C LEU A 19 -16.54 -0.67 17.16
N SER A 20 -15.90 -0.93 18.29
CA SER A 20 -15.29 0.12 19.09
C SER A 20 -14.27 0.90 18.26
N ALA A 21 -14.23 2.21 18.48
CA ALA A 21 -13.29 3.12 17.86
C ALA A 21 -12.84 4.16 18.90
N GLN A 22 -11.53 4.33 19.03
CA GLN A 22 -10.93 5.33 19.91
C GLN A 22 -9.89 6.13 19.13
N THR A 23 -9.93 7.46 19.24
CA THR A 23 -9.01 8.34 18.52
C THR A 23 -7.95 8.89 19.48
N PHE A 24 -6.69 8.72 19.10
CA PHE A 24 -5.53 9.20 19.83
C PHE A 24 -4.79 10.24 19.00
N THR A 25 -4.18 11.23 19.67
CA THR A 25 -3.23 12.14 19.03
C THR A 25 -1.83 11.61 19.26
N ILE A 26 -1.24 10.99 18.25
CA ILE A 26 0.08 10.35 18.31
C ILE A 26 1.04 11.13 17.43
N ALA A 27 2.08 11.71 18.01
CA ALA A 27 3.06 12.55 17.30
C ALA A 27 2.42 13.67 16.43
N GLY A 28 1.32 14.25 16.91
CA GLY A 28 0.57 15.29 16.19
C GLY A 28 -0.34 14.77 15.07
N ILE A 29 -0.53 13.45 14.93
CA ILE A 29 -1.41 12.82 13.96
C ILE A 29 -2.59 12.19 14.70
N LEU A 30 -3.82 12.44 14.22
CA LEU A 30 -5.02 11.76 14.71
C LEU A 30 -5.07 10.33 14.16
N VAL A 31 -4.98 9.36 15.07
CA VAL A 31 -5.04 7.93 14.77
C VAL A 31 -6.28 7.33 15.42
N THR A 32 -7.19 6.80 14.61
CA THR A 32 -8.36 6.05 15.09
C THR A 32 -8.02 4.57 15.13
N VAL A 33 -8.11 3.98 16.32
CA VAL A 33 -7.90 2.55 16.56
C VAL A 33 -9.26 1.88 16.72
N HIS A 34 -9.52 0.89 15.88
CA HIS A 34 -10.71 0.07 15.85
C HIS A 34 -10.46 -1.30 16.47
N GLY A 35 -11.44 -1.85 17.18
CA GLY A 35 -11.40 -3.25 17.64
C GLY A 35 -10.86 -3.45 19.06
N LEU A 36 -10.52 -2.38 19.81
CA LEU A 36 -9.91 -2.51 21.14
C LEU A 36 -10.82 -3.20 22.16
N ALA A 37 -12.12 -2.86 22.16
CA ALA A 37 -13.08 -3.49 23.07
C ALA A 37 -13.46 -4.92 22.65
N GLU A 38 -13.17 -5.29 21.41
CA GLU A 38 -13.46 -6.61 20.84
C GLU A 38 -12.30 -7.61 21.03
N LEU A 39 -11.20 -7.18 21.66
CA LEU A 39 -10.09 -8.07 21.98
C LEU A 39 -10.49 -9.13 23.02
N PRO A 40 -10.02 -10.38 22.88
CA PRO A 40 -10.17 -11.39 23.93
C PRO A 40 -9.52 -10.94 25.24
N SER A 41 -10.12 -11.29 26.38
CA SER A 41 -9.54 -10.98 27.70
C SER A 41 -8.22 -11.69 27.97
N ASP A 42 -7.96 -12.80 27.28
CA ASP A 42 -6.78 -13.65 27.37
C ASP A 42 -5.81 -13.44 26.19
N VAL A 43 -5.89 -12.31 25.50
CA VAL A 43 -5.05 -12.01 24.34
C VAL A 43 -3.55 -12.13 24.66
N SER A 44 -2.85 -12.98 23.93
CA SER A 44 -1.42 -13.27 24.12
C SER A 44 -0.54 -12.90 22.92
N SER A 45 -1.17 -12.61 21.77
CA SER A 45 -0.51 -12.11 20.56
C SER A 45 -1.50 -11.18 19.86
N LEU A 46 -1.03 -10.06 19.32
CA LEU A 46 -1.88 -9.05 18.72
C LEU A 46 -1.30 -8.56 17.39
N ALA A 47 -2.11 -8.60 16.34
CA ALA A 47 -1.78 -7.95 15.09
C ALA A 47 -2.46 -6.58 14.98
N CYS A 48 -1.78 -5.62 14.35
CA CYS A 48 -2.34 -4.31 14.02
C CYS A 48 -2.36 -4.11 12.50
N LEU A 49 -3.55 -3.94 11.94
CA LEU A 49 -3.77 -3.63 10.52
C LEU A 49 -3.83 -2.12 10.29
N TRP A 50 -2.84 -1.58 9.60
CA TRP A 50 -2.81 -0.18 9.18
C TRP A 50 -3.64 0.03 7.92
N LEU A 51 -4.68 0.86 8.02
CA LEU A 51 -5.62 1.14 6.93
C LEU A 51 -5.30 2.49 6.28
N LEU A 52 -4.96 2.45 4.99
CA LEU A 52 -4.53 3.62 4.22
C LEU A 52 -5.61 4.01 3.20
N ASN A 53 -6.23 5.17 3.39
CA ASN A 53 -7.42 5.58 2.64
C ASN A 53 -7.15 5.98 1.17
N PRO A 54 -8.14 5.91 0.26
CA PRO A 54 -8.02 6.43 -1.10
C PRO A 54 -7.79 7.94 -1.19
N ARG A 55 -7.34 8.41 -2.36
CA ARG A 55 -7.25 9.84 -2.67
C ARG A 55 -8.62 10.49 -2.55
N LEU A 56 -8.67 11.72 -2.04
CA LEU A 56 -9.87 12.51 -1.75
C LEU A 56 -10.80 11.91 -0.68
N GLN A 57 -10.40 10.82 -0.02
CA GLN A 57 -11.11 10.24 1.11
C GLN A 57 -10.40 10.56 2.43
N THR A 58 -10.96 10.08 3.53
CA THR A 58 -10.44 10.25 4.89
C THR A 58 -10.28 8.89 5.57
N LYS A 59 -9.65 8.86 6.74
CA LYS A 59 -9.51 7.65 7.58
C LYS A 59 -10.86 7.04 7.93
N GLU A 60 -11.91 7.85 8.11
CA GLU A 60 -13.26 7.38 8.42
C GLU A 60 -13.84 6.49 7.32
N ALA A 61 -13.48 6.71 6.05
CA ALA A 61 -13.90 5.87 4.94
C ALA A 61 -13.40 4.43 5.06
N MET A 62 -12.35 4.19 5.85
CA MET A 62 -11.78 2.86 6.07
C MET A 62 -12.46 2.09 7.21
N ALA A 63 -13.30 2.73 8.03
CA ALA A 63 -13.95 2.08 9.17
C ALA A 63 -14.80 0.86 8.79
N PRO A 64 -15.58 0.86 7.69
CA PRO A 64 -16.29 -0.33 7.23
C PRO A 64 -15.36 -1.50 6.85
N THR A 65 -14.19 -1.19 6.28
CA THR A 65 -13.16 -2.19 5.97
C THR A 65 -12.56 -2.78 7.26
N ALA A 66 -12.30 -1.95 8.27
CA ALA A 66 -11.89 -2.40 9.60
C ALA A 66 -12.93 -3.35 10.20
N ALA A 67 -14.20 -2.93 10.20
CA ALA A 67 -15.34 -3.71 10.69
C ALA A 67 -15.45 -5.07 10.03
N HIS A 68 -15.37 -5.11 8.71
CA HIS A 68 -15.46 -6.35 7.94
C HIS A 68 -14.35 -7.33 8.31
N ILE A 69 -13.09 -6.89 8.33
CA ILE A 69 -11.93 -7.76 8.55
C ILE A 69 -11.85 -8.23 10.01
N ILE A 70 -12.04 -7.32 10.98
CA ILE A 70 -11.99 -7.68 12.41
C ILE A 70 -13.16 -8.59 12.78
N SER A 71 -14.36 -8.36 12.23
CA SER A 71 -15.50 -9.26 12.46
C SER A 71 -15.25 -10.65 11.88
N ALA A 72 -14.67 -10.72 10.66
CA ALA A 72 -14.27 -12.00 10.07
C ALA A 72 -13.24 -12.73 10.93
N TRP A 73 -12.25 -12.02 11.48
CA TRP A 73 -11.26 -12.60 12.39
C TRP A 73 -11.88 -13.06 13.71
N ASN A 74 -12.78 -12.26 14.30
CA ASN A 74 -13.45 -12.59 15.54
C ASN A 74 -14.35 -13.84 15.43
N ALA A 75 -14.90 -14.09 14.24
CA ALA A 75 -15.65 -15.30 13.93
C ALA A 75 -14.75 -16.49 13.51
N HIS A 76 -13.45 -16.28 13.34
CA HIS A 76 -12.56 -17.28 12.77
C HIS A 76 -12.27 -18.42 13.77
N PRO A 77 -12.40 -19.71 13.39
CA PRO A 77 -12.27 -20.84 14.32
C PRO A 77 -10.86 -20.99 14.91
N LYS A 78 -9.83 -20.51 14.22
CA LYS A 78 -8.44 -20.52 14.69
C LYS A 78 -8.01 -19.24 15.44
N ARG A 79 -8.95 -18.38 15.84
CA ARG A 79 -8.64 -17.12 16.53
C ARG A 79 -7.85 -17.36 17.82
N ALA A 80 -8.28 -18.31 18.64
CA ALA A 80 -7.69 -18.58 19.95
C ALA A 80 -7.46 -17.27 20.74
N SER A 81 -6.27 -17.08 21.32
CA SER A 81 -5.82 -15.89 22.06
C SER A 81 -5.14 -14.82 21.17
N LYS A 82 -5.27 -14.91 19.84
CA LYS A 82 -4.71 -13.92 18.90
C LYS A 82 -5.74 -12.82 18.63
N GLY A 83 -5.38 -11.58 18.96
CA GLY A 83 -6.19 -10.40 18.68
C GLY A 83 -5.88 -9.77 17.32
N LEU A 84 -6.82 -8.99 16.80
CA LEU A 84 -6.61 -8.11 15.66
C LEU A 84 -7.27 -6.75 15.95
N ILE A 85 -6.49 -5.69 15.85
CA ILE A 85 -6.97 -4.30 15.80
C ILE A 85 -6.67 -3.70 14.43
N ALA A 86 -7.32 -2.58 14.11
CA ALA A 86 -6.97 -1.78 12.95
C ALA A 86 -6.71 -0.33 13.35
N ALA A 87 -5.70 0.28 12.77
CA ALA A 87 -5.37 1.69 12.96
C ALA A 87 -5.53 2.44 11.63
N ALA A 88 -6.26 3.55 11.64
CA ALA A 88 -6.44 4.42 10.48
C ALA A 88 -6.04 5.85 10.86
N PHE A 89 -5.36 6.54 9.95
CA PHE A 89 -5.02 7.94 10.08
C PHE A 89 -5.17 8.61 8.73
N ASP A 90 -5.46 9.92 8.73
CA ASP A 90 -5.60 10.63 7.46
C ASP A 90 -4.24 10.68 6.75
N GLN A 91 -4.21 10.28 5.49
CA GLN A 91 -3.03 10.50 4.65
C GLN A 91 -2.67 11.99 4.60
N ARG A 92 -1.42 12.29 4.23
CA ARG A 92 -0.97 13.67 4.08
C ARG A 92 -1.91 14.45 3.15
N ASN A 93 -2.22 15.68 3.53
CA ASN A 93 -3.12 16.56 2.78
C ASN A 93 -4.56 16.00 2.58
N HIS A 94 -5.02 15.09 3.44
CA HIS A 94 -6.40 14.56 3.43
C HIS A 94 -7.05 14.71 4.81
N GLY A 95 -8.38 14.61 4.87
CA GLY A 95 -9.16 14.64 6.12
C GLY A 95 -8.75 15.77 7.07
N SER A 96 -8.43 15.42 8.32
CA SER A 96 -8.00 16.39 9.34
C SER A 96 -6.63 17.03 9.07
N ARG A 97 -5.90 16.56 8.06
CA ARG A 97 -4.58 17.05 7.65
C ARG A 97 -4.60 17.78 6.31
N LEU A 98 -5.79 18.07 5.77
CA LEU A 98 -5.94 18.81 4.51
C LEU A 98 -5.36 20.23 4.66
N VAL A 99 -4.39 20.57 3.82
CA VAL A 99 -3.76 21.90 3.77
C VAL A 99 -4.16 22.63 2.50
N ASP A 100 -4.05 21.98 1.34
CA ASP A 100 -4.40 22.56 0.03
C ASP A 100 -5.16 21.55 -0.83
N LYS A 101 -6.40 21.87 -1.18
CA LYS A 101 -7.26 21.01 -2.00
C LYS A 101 -6.66 20.77 -3.39
N LEU A 102 -6.03 21.78 -3.99
CA LEU A 102 -5.50 21.69 -5.35
C LEU A 102 -4.41 20.62 -5.46
N HIS A 103 -3.63 20.40 -4.40
CA HIS A 103 -2.56 19.40 -4.40
C HIS A 103 -3.07 17.95 -4.49
N ASN A 104 -4.36 17.71 -4.22
CA ASN A 104 -4.95 16.39 -4.40
C ASN A 104 -5.57 16.19 -5.80
N GLU A 105 -5.69 17.27 -6.57
CA GLU A 105 -6.28 17.27 -7.91
C GLU A 105 -5.26 16.84 -8.97
N ALA A 106 -5.75 16.35 -10.12
CA ALA A 106 -4.87 15.99 -11.22
C ALA A 106 -4.56 17.18 -12.15
N TRP A 107 -3.65 16.99 -13.11
CA TRP A 107 -3.28 18.03 -14.08
C TRP A 107 -4.48 18.66 -14.79
N ARG A 108 -5.45 17.83 -15.20
CA ARG A 108 -6.68 18.30 -15.89
C ARG A 108 -7.59 19.16 -15.02
N GLN A 109 -7.45 19.08 -13.70
CA GLN A 109 -8.17 19.87 -12.72
C GLN A 109 -7.37 21.10 -12.28
N GLY A 110 -6.24 21.38 -12.93
CA GLY A 110 -5.45 22.60 -12.73
C GLY A 110 -4.29 22.45 -11.76
N ASN A 111 -3.97 21.24 -11.26
CA ASN A 111 -2.77 21.04 -10.45
C ASN A 111 -1.52 20.93 -11.33
N PRO A 112 -0.63 21.94 -11.39
CA PRO A 112 0.58 21.87 -12.21
C PRO A 112 1.62 20.87 -11.65
N ARG A 113 1.50 20.50 -10.38
CA ARG A 113 2.43 19.63 -9.63
C ARG A 113 1.86 18.25 -9.33
N HIS A 114 0.85 17.79 -10.06
CA HIS A 114 0.17 16.51 -9.79
C HIS A 114 1.13 15.33 -9.56
N ALA A 115 2.22 15.20 -10.35
CA ALA A 115 3.21 14.14 -10.14
C ALA A 115 4.05 14.31 -8.86
N GLN A 116 4.40 15.54 -8.49
CA GLN A 116 5.15 15.82 -7.27
C GLN A 116 4.27 15.64 -6.03
N ASP A 117 3.07 16.19 -6.07
CA ASP A 117 2.13 16.18 -4.94
C ASP A 117 1.66 14.75 -4.63
N MET A 118 1.34 13.96 -5.66
CA MET A 118 0.90 12.58 -5.44
C MET A 118 2.03 11.70 -4.87
N PHE A 119 3.26 11.76 -5.42
CA PHE A 119 4.38 10.95 -4.93
C PHE A 119 4.74 11.28 -3.48
N SER A 120 4.91 12.57 -3.19
CA SER A 120 5.27 13.02 -1.83
C SER A 120 4.19 12.70 -0.80
N CYS A 121 2.92 12.65 -1.20
CA CYS A 121 1.80 12.30 -0.34
C CYS A 121 1.87 10.84 0.15
N TYR A 122 1.91 9.86 -0.76
CA TYR A 122 1.86 8.46 -0.34
C TYR A 122 3.21 7.95 0.18
N HIS A 123 4.34 8.49 -0.31
CA HIS A 123 5.65 8.21 0.28
C HIS A 123 5.71 8.72 1.73
N GLY A 124 5.29 9.97 1.97
CA GLY A 124 5.24 10.51 3.32
C GLY A 124 4.22 9.81 4.22
N THR A 125 3.16 9.22 3.65
CA THR A 125 2.21 8.37 4.40
C THR A 125 2.88 7.08 4.89
N ALA A 126 3.75 6.45 4.10
CA ALA A 126 4.51 5.29 4.56
C ALA A 126 5.48 5.65 5.69
N THR A 127 6.13 6.82 5.61
CA THR A 127 6.95 7.36 6.71
C THR A 127 6.12 7.59 7.97
N ASP A 128 4.95 8.20 7.84
CA ASP A 128 4.04 8.45 8.96
C ASP A 128 3.58 7.12 9.58
N CYS A 129 3.23 6.11 8.77
CA CYS A 129 2.85 4.78 9.24
C CYS A 129 3.98 4.14 10.07
N SER A 130 5.22 4.15 9.57
CA SER A 130 6.38 3.64 10.28
C SER A 130 6.62 4.37 11.61
N HIS A 131 6.47 5.70 11.61
CA HIS A 131 6.60 6.51 12.81
C HIS A 131 5.50 6.18 13.84
N LEU A 132 4.25 6.04 13.40
CA LEU A 132 3.13 5.67 14.26
C LEU A 132 3.27 4.26 14.84
N ILE A 133 3.85 3.30 14.11
CA ILE A 133 4.17 1.97 14.65
C ILE A 133 5.05 2.07 15.89
N HIS A 134 6.04 2.97 15.93
CA HIS A 134 6.93 3.12 17.10
C HIS A 134 6.19 3.56 18.36
N HIS A 135 5.07 4.27 18.20
CA HIS A 135 4.42 4.95 19.30
C HIS A 135 3.08 4.33 19.68
N LEU A 136 2.39 3.63 18.78
CA LEU A 136 1.01 3.18 18.98
C LEU A 136 0.80 2.46 20.32
N GLU A 137 1.66 1.47 20.63
CA GLU A 137 1.54 0.67 21.85
C GLU A 137 1.56 1.52 23.12
N SER A 138 2.39 2.56 23.20
CA SER A 138 2.49 3.39 24.40
C SER A 138 1.24 4.23 24.68
N TYR A 139 0.31 4.32 23.72
CA TYR A 139 -0.95 5.05 23.87
C TYR A 139 -2.13 4.11 24.19
N ILE A 140 -2.09 2.86 23.71
CA ILE A 140 -3.22 1.93 23.82
C ILE A 140 -3.02 0.83 24.87
N PHE A 141 -1.78 0.56 25.28
CA PHE A 141 -1.40 -0.50 26.23
C PHE A 141 -0.49 0.04 27.32
N HIS A 142 -1.10 0.55 28.40
CA HIS A 142 -0.42 1.33 29.43
C HIS A 142 -0.25 0.58 30.78
N THR A 143 -0.45 -0.74 30.81
CA THR A 143 -0.27 -1.54 32.03
C THR A 143 0.74 -2.68 31.81
N PRO A 144 1.44 -3.17 32.86
CA PRO A 144 2.38 -4.30 32.73
C PRO A 144 1.75 -5.60 32.20
N SER A 145 0.43 -5.74 32.31
CA SER A 145 -0.34 -6.89 31.84
C SER A 145 -0.95 -6.68 30.46
N SER A 146 -0.72 -5.53 29.82
CA SER A 146 -1.25 -5.26 28.48
C SER A 146 -0.54 -6.12 27.43
N PRO A 147 -1.24 -6.57 26.38
CA PRO A 147 -0.60 -7.30 25.29
C PRO A 147 0.37 -6.40 24.52
N SER A 148 1.33 -7.02 23.82
CA SER A 148 2.12 -6.35 22.80
C SER A 148 1.61 -6.67 21.40
N ILE A 149 1.72 -5.69 20.50
CA ILE A 149 1.55 -5.86 19.08
C ILE A 149 2.78 -6.61 18.54
N THR A 150 2.55 -7.84 18.10
CA THR A 150 3.59 -8.74 17.61
C THR A 150 3.74 -8.66 16.10
N ASN A 151 2.68 -8.28 15.38
CA ASN A 151 2.65 -8.20 13.92
C ASN A 151 1.97 -6.92 13.44
N HIS A 152 2.52 -6.34 12.37
CA HIS A 152 1.88 -5.23 11.66
C HIS A 152 1.57 -5.63 10.23
N PHE A 153 0.36 -5.33 9.79
CA PHE A 153 -0.07 -5.47 8.41
C PHE A 153 -0.45 -4.11 7.84
N ALA A 154 -0.44 -3.96 6.52
CA ALA A 154 -0.93 -2.75 5.86
C ALA A 154 -1.96 -3.11 4.79
N LEU A 155 -3.11 -2.44 4.77
CA LEU A 155 -4.07 -2.51 3.67
C LEU A 155 -4.35 -1.11 3.18
N GLY A 156 -4.11 -0.89 1.89
CA GLY A 156 -4.29 0.39 1.27
C GLY A 156 -5.05 0.27 -0.04
N ILE A 157 -5.88 1.27 -0.32
CA ILE A 157 -6.75 1.31 -1.50
C ILE A 157 -6.42 2.55 -2.33
N SER A 158 -6.20 2.39 -3.64
CA SER A 158 -5.86 3.48 -4.57
C SER A 158 -4.58 4.19 -4.13
N LEU A 159 -4.63 5.47 -3.75
CA LEU A 159 -3.51 6.18 -3.11
C LEU A 159 -2.91 5.39 -1.94
N GLY A 160 -3.77 4.78 -1.11
CA GLY A 160 -3.34 3.88 -0.04
C GLY A 160 -2.62 2.64 -0.56
N GLY A 161 -3.01 2.08 -1.70
CA GLY A 161 -2.34 0.93 -2.31
C GLY A 161 -0.91 1.27 -2.72
N HIS A 162 -0.68 2.46 -3.29
CA HIS A 162 0.68 2.96 -3.52
C HIS A 162 1.47 3.08 -2.21
N ALA A 163 0.86 3.66 -1.16
CA ALA A 163 1.49 3.75 0.15
C ALA A 163 1.81 2.37 0.75
N THR A 164 0.97 1.35 0.54
CA THR A 164 1.20 -0.02 1.03
C THR A 164 2.45 -0.65 0.41
N TRP A 165 2.70 -0.45 -0.90
CA TRP A 165 3.95 -0.87 -1.52
C TRP A 165 5.17 -0.25 -0.82
N HIS A 166 5.10 1.05 -0.51
CA HIS A 166 6.17 1.76 0.19
C HIS A 166 6.34 1.25 1.62
N CYS A 167 5.25 1.06 2.37
CA CYS A 167 5.25 0.48 3.71
C CYS A 167 5.96 -0.88 3.76
N LEU A 168 5.63 -1.77 2.80
CA LEU A 168 6.25 -3.08 2.68
C LEU A 168 7.76 -3.00 2.45
N LEU A 169 8.21 -2.07 1.60
CA LEU A 169 9.65 -1.91 1.29
C LEU A 169 10.43 -1.18 2.39
N SER A 170 9.80 -0.27 3.12
CA SER A 170 10.48 0.62 4.05
C SER A 170 10.52 0.12 5.50
N ASP A 171 9.54 -0.67 5.93
CA ASP A 171 9.41 -1.09 7.33
C ASP A 171 9.46 -2.61 7.50
N PRO A 172 10.50 -3.17 8.15
CA PRO A 172 10.60 -4.61 8.34
C PRO A 172 9.50 -5.18 9.26
N ARG A 173 8.89 -4.35 10.12
CA ARG A 173 7.82 -4.78 11.06
C ARG A 173 6.50 -5.05 10.35
N ILE A 174 6.30 -4.50 9.15
CA ILE A 174 5.11 -4.76 8.34
C ILE A 174 5.31 -6.06 7.55
N THR A 175 4.74 -7.17 8.04
CA THR A 175 5.00 -8.52 7.50
C THR A 175 4.00 -8.95 6.43
N ALA A 176 2.84 -8.30 6.35
CA ALA A 176 1.88 -8.55 5.29
C ALA A 176 1.23 -7.27 4.75
N GLY A 177 0.90 -7.27 3.45
CA GLY A 177 0.29 -6.12 2.80
C GLY A 177 -0.74 -6.47 1.76
N VAL A 178 -1.88 -5.77 1.78
CA VAL A 178 -2.90 -5.80 0.71
C VAL A 178 -2.81 -4.48 -0.07
N VAL A 179 -2.32 -4.58 -1.31
CA VAL A 179 -2.26 -3.50 -2.27
C VAL A 179 -3.52 -3.58 -3.14
N ALA A 180 -4.51 -2.74 -2.86
CA ALA A 180 -5.72 -2.66 -3.68
C ALA A 180 -5.64 -1.48 -4.64
N ILE A 181 -5.76 -1.76 -5.94
CA ILE A 181 -5.81 -0.79 -7.05
C ILE A 181 -4.72 0.29 -6.97
N GLY A 182 -3.52 -0.13 -6.54
CA GLY A 182 -2.29 0.67 -6.53
C GLY A 182 -1.35 0.27 -7.66
N CYS A 183 -0.27 1.03 -7.86
CA CYS A 183 0.74 0.75 -8.89
C CYS A 183 2.15 0.76 -8.27
N PRO A 184 2.99 -0.25 -8.57
CA PRO A 184 4.39 -0.32 -8.17
C PRO A 184 5.36 0.41 -9.13
N ASP A 185 4.87 0.93 -10.27
CA ASP A 185 5.65 1.73 -11.22
C ASP A 185 5.03 3.12 -11.37
N TYR A 186 5.53 4.07 -10.58
CA TYR A 186 5.01 5.44 -10.60
C TYR A 186 5.37 6.18 -11.89
N THR A 187 6.54 5.89 -12.46
CA THR A 187 7.05 6.58 -13.65
C THR A 187 6.15 6.28 -14.84
N ARG A 188 5.80 5.01 -15.07
CA ARG A 188 4.87 4.61 -16.14
C ARG A 188 3.47 5.16 -15.91
N LEU A 189 2.97 5.10 -14.68
CA LEU A 189 1.66 5.67 -14.35
C LEU A 189 1.59 7.17 -14.63
N MET A 190 2.60 7.96 -14.22
CA MET A 190 2.61 9.41 -14.46
C MET A 190 2.82 9.75 -15.93
N THR A 191 3.62 8.96 -16.65
CA THR A 191 3.83 9.14 -18.10
C THR A 191 2.53 8.92 -18.87
N ASP A 192 1.77 7.87 -18.55
CA ASP A 192 0.46 7.63 -19.17
C ASP A 192 -0.55 8.73 -18.81
N ARG A 193 -0.56 9.19 -17.56
CA ARG A 193 -1.40 10.33 -17.15
C ARG A 193 -1.01 11.63 -17.85
N ALA A 194 0.26 11.85 -18.16
CA ALA A 194 0.73 13.02 -18.91
C ALA A 194 0.21 12.99 -20.35
N ARG A 195 0.31 11.81 -21.00
CA ARG A 195 -0.29 11.52 -22.31
C ARG A 195 -1.78 11.80 -22.32
N LEU A 196 -2.52 11.20 -21.38
CA LEU A 196 -3.97 11.38 -21.26
C LEU A 196 -4.31 12.84 -20.95
N SER A 197 -3.53 13.52 -20.12
CA SER A 197 -3.74 14.93 -19.80
C SER A 197 -3.37 15.89 -20.93
N LYS A 198 -2.79 15.39 -22.03
CA LYS A 198 -2.30 16.19 -23.17
C LYS A 198 -1.35 17.30 -22.70
N LEU A 199 -0.44 16.96 -21.79
CA LEU A 199 0.56 17.93 -21.34
C LEU A 199 1.47 18.32 -22.51
N PRO A 200 1.80 19.62 -22.69
CA PRO A 200 2.74 20.07 -23.72
C PRO A 200 4.09 19.35 -23.66
N THR A 201 4.60 19.09 -22.44
CA THR A 201 5.86 18.33 -22.21
C THR A 201 5.78 16.87 -22.62
N TYR A 202 4.63 16.40 -23.07
CA TYR A 202 4.43 15.09 -23.66
C TYR A 202 4.09 15.22 -25.15
N THR A 203 3.08 16.03 -25.49
CA THR A 203 2.52 16.11 -26.85
C THR A 203 3.38 16.86 -27.84
N ASP A 204 4.18 17.83 -27.38
CA ASP A 204 4.91 18.75 -28.26
C ASP A 204 6.32 18.24 -28.59
N THR A 205 6.63 17.02 -28.15
CA THR A 205 7.93 16.36 -28.30
C THR A 205 7.90 15.33 -29.42
N SER A 206 9.06 15.03 -30.03
CA SER A 206 9.18 14.05 -31.11
C SER A 206 10.34 13.08 -30.80
N PRO A 207 10.08 11.79 -30.51
CA PRO A 207 8.76 11.17 -30.39
C PRO A 207 7.97 11.66 -29.15
N PRO A 208 6.63 11.52 -29.12
CA PRO A 208 5.81 11.97 -27.99
C PRO A 208 6.27 11.37 -26.65
N GLY A 209 6.39 12.23 -25.64
CA GLY A 209 6.80 11.89 -24.29
C GLY A 209 8.31 11.81 -24.07
N CYS A 210 9.16 11.95 -25.09
CA CYS A 210 10.61 11.75 -24.94
C CYS A 210 11.28 12.75 -23.98
N GLU A 211 10.70 13.94 -23.80
CA GLU A 211 11.19 14.96 -22.85
C GLU A 211 10.32 15.06 -21.59
N PHE A 212 9.33 14.17 -21.40
CA PHE A 212 8.46 14.24 -20.22
C PHE A 212 9.26 14.05 -18.93
N LEU A 213 10.11 13.03 -18.88
CA LEU A 213 11.03 12.79 -17.78
C LEU A 213 12.13 13.85 -17.81
N GLY A 214 12.19 14.68 -16.77
CA GLY A 214 13.12 15.81 -16.66
C GLY A 214 12.43 17.16 -16.89
N SER A 215 11.19 17.15 -17.40
CA SER A 215 10.39 18.35 -17.57
C SER A 215 9.90 18.93 -16.24
N LYS A 216 9.28 20.12 -16.29
CA LYS A 216 8.60 20.73 -15.14
C LYS A 216 7.48 19.87 -14.52
N HIS A 217 6.89 18.96 -15.30
CA HIS A 217 5.83 18.08 -14.83
C HIS A 217 6.37 16.76 -14.24
N PHE A 218 7.65 16.45 -14.47
CA PHE A 218 8.33 15.30 -13.86
C PHE A 218 9.84 15.61 -13.67
N PRO A 219 10.19 16.54 -12.76
CA PRO A 219 11.53 17.10 -12.67
C PRO A 219 12.56 16.06 -12.21
N ARG A 220 13.84 16.34 -12.42
CA ARG A 220 14.93 15.40 -12.06
C ARG A 220 14.92 15.01 -10.57
N ALA A 221 14.68 15.96 -9.69
CA ALA A 221 14.58 15.66 -8.25
C ALA A 221 13.44 14.68 -7.91
N LEU A 222 12.33 14.71 -8.67
CA LEU A 222 11.27 13.71 -8.52
C LEU A 222 11.73 12.35 -9.05
N GLN A 223 12.44 12.29 -10.18
CA GLN A 223 13.02 11.03 -10.68
C GLN A 223 13.95 10.40 -9.64
N ASP A 224 14.81 11.19 -9.02
CA ASP A 224 15.76 10.69 -8.01
C ASP A 224 15.00 10.15 -6.78
N ALA A 225 13.91 10.81 -6.36
CA ALA A 225 13.05 10.30 -5.29
C ALA A 225 12.32 9.01 -5.69
N VAL A 226 11.77 8.94 -6.91
CA VAL A 226 11.12 7.73 -7.43
C VAL A 226 12.11 6.56 -7.49
N ALA A 227 13.32 6.79 -8.01
CA ALA A 227 14.38 5.78 -8.05
C ALA A 227 14.80 5.26 -6.66
N HIS A 228 14.58 6.05 -5.60
CA HIS A 228 14.96 5.66 -4.24
C HIS A 228 13.84 4.96 -3.46
N TYR A 229 12.56 5.23 -3.76
CA TYR A 229 11.45 4.79 -2.91
C TYR A 229 10.35 4.00 -3.64
N ASP A 230 10.15 4.20 -4.95
CA ASP A 230 9.13 3.49 -5.74
C ASP A 230 9.58 2.04 -5.99
N PRO A 231 8.70 1.01 -5.95
CA PRO A 231 9.13 -0.37 -6.13
C PRO A 231 9.91 -0.62 -7.43
N ALA A 232 9.37 -0.19 -8.58
CA ALA A 232 10.03 -0.37 -9.87
C ALA A 232 11.35 0.41 -9.95
N GLY A 233 11.36 1.66 -9.49
CA GLY A 233 12.55 2.51 -9.46
C GLY A 233 13.65 1.99 -8.54
N LEU A 234 13.28 1.53 -7.34
CA LEU A 234 14.21 1.05 -6.32
C LEU A 234 14.78 -0.32 -6.68
N LEU A 235 13.91 -1.26 -7.05
CA LEU A 235 14.28 -2.67 -7.16
C LEU A 235 14.98 -2.99 -8.48
N LEU A 236 14.51 -2.41 -9.59
CA LEU A 236 15.05 -2.66 -10.93
C LEU A 236 15.19 -1.35 -11.76
N PRO A 237 16.07 -0.43 -11.33
CA PRO A 237 16.23 0.88 -11.95
C PRO A 237 16.63 0.77 -13.43
N GLY A 238 16.00 1.58 -14.28
CA GLY A 238 16.32 1.68 -15.70
C GLY A 238 15.76 0.56 -16.59
N ALA A 239 15.09 -0.45 -16.03
CA ALA A 239 14.50 -1.55 -16.79
C ALA A 239 13.13 -1.22 -17.41
N PHE A 240 12.51 -0.10 -17.04
CA PHE A 240 11.17 0.25 -17.47
C PHE A 240 11.17 1.57 -18.24
N ASN A 241 10.89 1.48 -19.54
CA ASN A 241 10.78 2.62 -20.44
C ASN A 241 9.30 2.91 -20.74
N PRO A 242 8.73 3.97 -20.16
CA PRO A 242 7.30 4.25 -20.30
C PRO A 242 6.88 4.83 -21.66
N THR A 243 7.84 5.20 -22.51
CA THR A 243 7.58 5.80 -23.85
C THR A 243 8.06 4.92 -25.01
N GLY A 244 8.60 3.74 -24.72
CA GLY A 244 9.13 2.82 -25.72
C GLY A 244 9.16 1.38 -25.24
N ALA A 245 10.01 0.57 -25.88
CA ALA A 245 10.26 -0.79 -25.43
C ALA A 245 11.09 -0.80 -24.15
N ASP A 246 10.76 -1.70 -23.24
CA ASP A 246 11.54 -1.96 -22.04
C ASP A 246 12.87 -2.62 -22.43
N PRO A 247 14.02 -2.09 -21.98
CA PRO A 247 15.31 -2.73 -22.22
C PRO A 247 15.39 -4.04 -21.44
N GLU A 248 16.11 -5.02 -22.00
CA GLU A 248 16.42 -6.24 -21.24
C GLU A 248 17.30 -5.90 -20.04
N PRO A 249 16.92 -6.30 -18.81
CA PRO A 249 17.76 -6.10 -17.64
C PRO A 249 19.09 -6.86 -17.76
N SER A 250 20.20 -6.22 -17.39
CA SER A 250 21.49 -6.91 -17.32
C SER A 250 21.55 -7.89 -16.14
N GLU A 251 22.44 -8.88 -16.20
CA GLU A 251 22.67 -9.82 -15.08
C GLU A 251 22.95 -9.09 -13.76
N ALA A 252 23.78 -8.04 -13.81
CA ALA A 252 24.08 -7.21 -12.63
C ALA A 252 22.84 -6.49 -12.07
N ALA A 253 21.90 -6.08 -12.92
CA ALA A 253 20.64 -5.48 -12.48
C ALA A 253 19.73 -6.51 -11.82
N LEU A 254 19.65 -7.73 -12.35
CA LEU A 254 18.88 -8.83 -11.79
C LEU A 254 19.46 -9.32 -10.44
N ASP A 255 20.79 -9.40 -10.32
CA ASP A 255 21.45 -9.73 -9.04
C ASP A 255 21.19 -8.69 -7.95
N ARG A 256 21.22 -7.40 -8.33
CA ARG A 256 20.84 -6.30 -7.43
C ARG A 256 19.37 -6.40 -7.04
N PHE A 257 18.48 -6.70 -7.98
CA PHE A 257 17.06 -6.85 -7.73
C PHE A 257 16.80 -7.98 -6.72
N LYS A 258 17.41 -9.15 -6.93
CA LYS A 258 17.36 -10.28 -5.99
C LYS A 258 17.82 -9.88 -4.59
N THR A 259 18.97 -9.22 -4.49
CA THR A 259 19.56 -8.81 -3.21
C THR A 259 18.62 -7.87 -2.46
N LEU A 260 18.13 -6.82 -3.11
CA LEU A 260 17.22 -5.86 -2.48
C LEU A 260 15.85 -6.47 -2.17
N ALA A 261 15.32 -7.34 -3.02
CA ALA A 261 14.07 -8.05 -2.74
C ALA A 261 14.23 -8.91 -1.47
N SER A 262 15.34 -9.63 -1.33
CA SER A 262 15.64 -10.39 -0.10
C SER A 262 15.71 -9.49 1.13
N GLU A 263 16.43 -8.37 1.05
CA GLU A 263 16.65 -7.46 2.17
C GLU A 263 15.38 -6.72 2.60
N ARG A 264 14.54 -6.32 1.62
CA ARG A 264 13.39 -5.44 1.87
C ARG A 264 12.09 -6.21 2.00
N LEU A 265 11.95 -7.35 1.34
CA LEU A 265 10.69 -8.10 1.26
C LEU A 265 10.79 -9.52 1.80
N GLY A 266 11.97 -10.02 2.15
CA GLY A 266 12.14 -11.36 2.70
C GLY A 266 11.25 -11.60 3.93
N GLY A 267 10.53 -12.73 3.93
CA GLY A 267 9.55 -13.11 4.96
C GLY A 267 8.19 -12.40 4.83
N LYS A 268 7.99 -11.53 3.83
CA LYS A 268 6.74 -10.78 3.67
C LYS A 268 5.74 -11.49 2.77
N GLN A 269 4.46 -11.23 3.03
CA GLN A 269 3.34 -11.72 2.25
C GLN A 269 2.61 -10.54 1.61
N ILE A 270 2.36 -10.60 0.31
CA ILE A 270 1.83 -9.48 -0.47
C ILE A 270 0.66 -9.96 -1.33
N LEU A 271 -0.49 -9.32 -1.17
CA LEU A 271 -1.67 -9.51 -2.02
C LEU A 271 -1.89 -8.26 -2.86
N ASN A 272 -1.73 -8.37 -4.17
CA ASN A 272 -2.05 -7.32 -5.14
C ASN A 272 -3.44 -7.58 -5.75
N LEU A 273 -4.34 -6.61 -5.63
CA LEU A 273 -5.71 -6.68 -6.13
C LEU A 273 -5.93 -5.57 -7.15
N SER A 274 -6.25 -5.93 -8.39
CA SER A 274 -6.43 -4.97 -9.48
C SER A 274 -7.75 -5.19 -10.22
N GLY A 275 -8.38 -4.11 -10.69
CA GLY A 275 -9.49 -4.19 -11.64
C GLY A 275 -8.96 -4.29 -13.06
N ARG A 276 -9.47 -5.24 -13.87
CA ARG A 276 -9.02 -5.37 -15.27
C ARG A 276 -9.38 -4.16 -16.14
N ASP A 277 -10.50 -3.51 -15.82
CA ASP A 277 -11.03 -2.38 -16.58
C ASP A 277 -10.67 -1.03 -15.94
N ASP A 278 -9.74 -1.03 -14.97
CA ASP A 278 -9.28 0.19 -14.31
C ASP A 278 -8.57 1.11 -15.31
N LYS A 279 -9.14 2.29 -15.53
CA LYS A 279 -8.59 3.33 -16.42
C LYS A 279 -7.87 4.45 -15.66
N LEU A 280 -7.94 4.45 -14.33
CA LEU A 280 -7.30 5.46 -13.49
C LEU A 280 -5.94 5.01 -12.97
N VAL A 281 -5.85 3.74 -12.57
CA VAL A 281 -4.62 3.02 -12.21
C VAL A 281 -4.61 1.71 -13.02
N PRO A 282 -4.35 1.78 -14.33
CA PRO A 282 -4.42 0.60 -15.19
C PRO A 282 -3.37 -0.43 -14.79
N TYR A 283 -3.77 -1.70 -14.70
CA TYR A 283 -2.86 -2.81 -14.40
C TYR A 283 -1.68 -2.86 -15.38
N ALA A 284 -1.88 -2.47 -16.64
CA ALA A 284 -0.82 -2.37 -17.65
C ALA A 284 0.33 -1.42 -17.25
N ALA A 285 0.11 -0.46 -16.35
CA ALA A 285 1.19 0.36 -15.81
C ALA A 285 2.08 -0.42 -14.82
N ALA A 286 1.53 -1.40 -14.12
CA ALA A 286 2.25 -2.26 -13.17
C ALA A 286 2.86 -3.49 -13.82
N GLU A 287 2.24 -3.97 -14.91
CA GLU A 287 2.50 -5.28 -15.51
C GLU A 287 3.97 -5.57 -15.85
N PRO A 288 4.75 -4.65 -16.45
CA PRO A 288 6.16 -4.91 -16.73
C PRO A 288 6.97 -5.24 -15.47
N PHE A 289 6.83 -4.43 -14.41
CA PHE A 289 7.50 -4.69 -13.13
C PHE A 289 6.99 -5.98 -12.48
N LEU A 290 5.67 -6.20 -12.48
CA LEU A 290 5.09 -7.40 -11.87
C LEU A 290 5.52 -8.69 -12.57
N LYS A 291 5.76 -8.64 -13.89
CA LYS A 291 6.32 -9.77 -14.64
C LYS A 291 7.73 -10.12 -14.16
N GLU A 292 8.62 -9.13 -14.09
CA GLU A 292 9.98 -9.34 -13.60
C GLU A 292 10.00 -9.78 -12.12
N PHE A 293 9.11 -9.21 -11.29
CA PHE A 293 8.98 -9.60 -9.89
C PHE A 293 8.51 -11.04 -9.74
N LYS A 294 7.49 -11.48 -10.50
CA LYS A 294 7.04 -12.87 -10.48
C LYS A 294 8.12 -13.83 -10.99
N GLN A 295 8.87 -13.44 -12.02
CA GLN A 295 9.98 -14.23 -12.54
C GLN A 295 11.06 -14.42 -11.47
N LEU A 296 11.46 -13.33 -10.78
CA LEU A 296 12.40 -13.39 -9.66
C LEU A 296 11.95 -14.38 -8.57
N LEU A 297 10.68 -14.34 -8.18
CA LEU A 297 10.14 -15.24 -7.15
C LEU A 297 10.09 -16.70 -7.60
N SER A 298 9.81 -16.93 -8.88
CA SER A 298 9.85 -18.27 -9.49
C SER A 298 11.27 -18.84 -9.51
N ASP A 299 12.25 -18.02 -9.87
CA ASP A 299 13.65 -18.45 -10.01
C ASP A 299 14.36 -18.59 -8.66
N HIS A 300 13.87 -17.90 -7.63
CA HIS A 300 14.49 -17.85 -6.31
C HIS A 300 13.47 -18.07 -5.18
N PRO A 301 12.92 -19.30 -5.03
CA PRO A 301 11.96 -19.63 -3.98
C PRO A 301 12.54 -19.46 -2.55
N THR A 302 13.87 -19.42 -2.41
CA THR A 302 14.55 -19.20 -1.12
C THR A 302 14.44 -17.77 -0.60
N LEU A 303 13.89 -16.83 -1.37
CA LEU A 303 13.70 -15.44 -0.92
C LEU A 303 12.64 -15.31 0.18
N ASP A 304 11.79 -16.33 0.37
CA ASP A 304 10.73 -16.33 1.39
C ASP A 304 9.75 -15.14 1.22
N ILE A 305 9.41 -14.81 -0.02
CA ILE A 305 8.46 -13.73 -0.35
C ILE A 305 7.23 -14.37 -0.98
N ALA A 306 6.07 -14.26 -0.32
CA ALA A 306 4.81 -14.71 -0.89
C ALA A 306 4.14 -13.56 -1.65
N PHE A 307 3.79 -13.79 -2.91
CA PHE A 307 3.10 -12.83 -3.75
C PHE A 307 1.90 -13.46 -4.44
N GLU A 308 0.72 -12.91 -4.17
CA GLU A 308 -0.51 -13.26 -4.87
C GLU A 308 -1.00 -12.03 -5.64
N ASP A 309 -1.21 -12.18 -6.95
CA ASP A 309 -1.68 -11.10 -7.82
C ASP A 309 -3.00 -11.49 -8.50
N VAL A 310 -4.06 -10.75 -8.18
CA VAL A 310 -5.43 -11.08 -8.57
C VAL A 310 -6.04 -9.94 -9.36
N LEU A 311 -6.49 -10.27 -10.58
CA LEU A 311 -7.22 -9.35 -11.44
C LEU A 311 -8.71 -9.73 -11.46
N PHE A 312 -9.57 -8.72 -11.27
CA PHE A 312 -11.01 -8.90 -11.27
C PHE A 312 -11.62 -8.39 -12.59
N ASP A 313 -12.27 -9.29 -13.32
CA ASP A 313 -12.95 -8.99 -14.59
C ASP A 313 -14.12 -8.02 -14.38
N GLY A 314 -14.32 -7.08 -15.31
CA GLY A 314 -15.42 -6.12 -15.25
C GLY A 314 -15.26 -5.01 -14.19
N VAL A 315 -14.16 -5.00 -13.45
CA VAL A 315 -13.92 -4.03 -12.36
C VAL A 315 -13.03 -2.90 -12.86
N GLY A 316 -13.54 -1.66 -12.74
CA GLY A 316 -12.79 -0.44 -12.99
C GLY A 316 -11.93 0.01 -11.79
N HIS A 317 -11.80 1.33 -11.57
CA HIS A 317 -11.14 1.87 -10.38
C HIS A 317 -12.04 1.81 -9.14
N ALA A 318 -12.28 0.60 -8.65
CA ALA A 318 -13.16 0.34 -7.52
C ALA A 318 -12.61 -0.80 -6.66
N PHE A 319 -13.01 -0.82 -5.39
CA PHE A 319 -12.71 -1.89 -4.44
C PHE A 319 -14.02 -2.60 -4.07
N PRO A 320 -14.62 -3.40 -4.97
CA PRO A 320 -15.91 -4.03 -4.73
C PRO A 320 -15.87 -5.06 -3.61
N LYS A 321 -17.05 -5.48 -3.14
CA LYS A 321 -17.21 -6.49 -2.07
C LYS A 321 -16.32 -7.73 -2.28
N GLN A 322 -16.23 -8.25 -3.50
CA GLN A 322 -15.38 -9.42 -3.80
C GLN A 322 -13.88 -9.20 -3.51
N MET A 323 -13.36 -7.98 -3.73
CA MET A 323 -11.99 -7.65 -3.36
C MET A 323 -11.85 -7.52 -1.84
N ALA A 324 -12.83 -6.92 -1.17
CA ALA A 324 -12.86 -6.82 0.29
C ALA A 324 -12.91 -8.19 0.97
N ASP A 325 -13.77 -9.09 0.49
CA ASP A 325 -13.89 -10.47 0.98
C ASP A 325 -12.57 -11.24 0.77
N LYS A 326 -11.94 -11.09 -0.42
CA LYS A 326 -10.64 -11.71 -0.72
C LYS A 326 -9.54 -11.20 0.22
N ALA A 327 -9.47 -9.88 0.45
CA ALA A 327 -8.52 -9.27 1.38
C ALA A 327 -8.73 -9.76 2.82
N ALA A 328 -9.99 -9.82 3.29
CA ALA A 328 -10.32 -10.27 4.63
C ALA A 328 -9.96 -11.75 4.84
N HIS A 329 -10.34 -12.62 3.90
CA HIS A 329 -9.99 -14.04 3.96
C HIS A 329 -8.47 -14.25 3.95
N TRP A 330 -7.75 -13.52 3.11
CA TRP A 330 -6.30 -13.64 3.01
C TRP A 330 -5.58 -13.17 4.29
N LEU A 331 -5.97 -12.03 4.87
CA LEU A 331 -5.41 -11.55 6.14
C LEU A 331 -5.73 -12.49 7.31
N CYS A 332 -6.97 -13.00 7.39
CA CYS A 332 -7.34 -13.98 8.40
C CYS A 332 -6.55 -15.29 8.26
N HIS A 333 -6.29 -15.73 7.03
CA HIS A 333 -5.47 -16.91 6.76
C HIS A 333 -4.04 -16.72 7.25
N ILE A 334 -3.43 -15.56 6.98
CA ILE A 334 -2.09 -15.23 7.49
C ILE A 334 -2.07 -15.29 9.00
N LEU A 335 -2.97 -14.55 9.66
CA LEU A 335 -3.00 -14.47 11.12
C LEU A 335 -3.26 -15.83 11.78
N ALA A 336 -4.06 -16.69 11.15
CA ALA A 336 -4.30 -18.06 11.60
C ALA A 336 -3.05 -18.95 11.53
N ASN A 337 -2.17 -18.73 10.56
CA ASN A 337 -0.97 -19.53 10.32
C ASN A 337 0.33 -18.89 10.81
N GLU A 338 0.27 -17.69 11.40
CA GLU A 338 1.42 -17.15 12.13
C GLU A 338 1.75 -18.05 13.33
N ASP A 339 2.93 -18.64 13.34
CA ASP A 339 3.45 -19.24 14.56
C ASP A 339 3.68 -18.12 15.58
N GLY A 340 3.27 -18.34 16.85
CA GLY A 340 3.46 -17.37 17.93
C GLY A 340 4.92 -16.94 18.10
N PRO A 341 5.22 -15.91 18.91
CA PRO A 341 6.52 -15.24 18.93
C PRO A 341 7.66 -16.24 18.93
N ALA A 342 8.45 -16.21 17.85
CA ALA A 342 9.58 -17.10 17.64
C ALA A 342 10.52 -17.02 18.85
N GLN A 343 10.48 -18.04 19.71
CA GLN A 343 11.58 -18.27 20.64
C GLN A 343 12.83 -18.58 19.82
N GLY A 344 13.64 -17.54 19.60
CA GLY A 344 15.02 -17.63 19.14
C GLY A 344 15.23 -18.44 17.86
N ARG A 345 15.12 -17.78 16.70
CA ARG A 345 16.07 -18.06 15.61
C ARG A 345 17.46 -17.67 16.11
N ARG A 346 18.07 -18.53 16.95
CA ARG A 346 19.49 -18.46 17.29
C ARG A 346 20.23 -18.53 15.97
N GLY A 347 20.96 -17.45 15.65
CA GLY A 347 21.96 -17.47 14.61
C GLY A 347 22.84 -18.70 14.81
N SER A 348 22.79 -19.60 13.84
CA SER A 348 23.78 -20.65 13.75
C SER A 348 25.08 -19.93 13.42
N LYS A 349 26.00 -19.92 14.38
CA LYS A 349 27.40 -19.60 14.13
C LYS A 349 27.90 -20.51 13.00
N MET A 350 28.42 -19.92 11.94
CA MET A 350 29.71 -20.29 11.37
C MET A 350 30.25 -19.14 10.56
#